data_AF-A3J772-F1
#
_entry.id   AF-A3J772-F1
#
_cell.length_a   1.000
_cell.length_b   1.000
_cell.length_c   1.000
_cell.angle_alpha   90.00
_cell.angle_beta   90.00
_cell.angle_gamma   90.00
#
_symmetry.space_group_name_H-M   'P 1'
#
loop_
_entity.id
_entity.type
_entity.pdbx_description
1 polymer ?
#
loop_
_entity_poly.entity_id
_entity_poly.type
_entity_poly.pdbx_seq_one_letter_code
_entity_poly.pdbx_strand_id
1 'polypeptide(L)'
;MDIFHGHLRTDIEKKVGFKINTTTDVKSFLAILQEHTSDPISLSTLRRFWNLIPMRKSNNATLDVLAKFLEYASYQDYVKKKNEYEKWYADAKLQNLKLKKNLTANDFQFLSELIEKSESNTIFISLFEHAFHNQKWDYCNALFDENNISCFKNKLPINHFQTNIAYILFIFLYGISKESFVTSIEKLVANKNFRENVIYIYIDIMGLNKRYGIILEKIESESLSIEEQLFLKLLSGLKLYLNMRKELPMINNLTANELQSLPEVLVGRYYGYQMLCASQNPNKEKEEIVWKDFLSYIKKETHIRQYFHEFVHALLLLKKIQKLNYLLENYFEKIIDKLHMHSYLDLFIYNLIDVMISYKNKDLKRAHHIFKNLDTTVSKYGAAYNDYYLIFYTITGYHLATNNKEKQLFKEEYTKYVTSAKFKVFDELYLETYFR
;
A
#
# COMPACT_ATOMS: atom_id res chain seq x y z
N MET A 1 -25.47 -20.25 -13.68
CA MET A 1 -25.15 -20.97 -14.93
C MET A 1 -23.78 -20.47 -15.34
N ASP A 2 -22.82 -21.34 -15.63
CA ASP A 2 -21.44 -20.94 -15.97
C ASP A 2 -21.46 -19.94 -17.15
N ILE A 3 -20.80 -18.79 -17.00
CA ILE A 3 -20.77 -17.69 -17.99
C ILE A 3 -20.34 -18.22 -19.37
N PHE A 4 -19.41 -19.17 -19.37
CA PHE A 4 -18.91 -19.79 -20.59
C PHE A 4 -19.92 -20.73 -21.29
N HIS A 5 -20.91 -21.29 -20.57
CA HIS A 5 -22.01 -22.00 -21.23
C HIS A 5 -22.86 -21.05 -22.08
N GLY A 6 -23.10 -19.83 -21.60
CA GLY A 6 -23.82 -18.79 -22.34
C GLY A 6 -23.06 -18.34 -23.58
N HIS A 7 -21.74 -18.15 -23.45
CA HIS A 7 -20.88 -17.85 -24.59
C HIS A 7 -20.89 -18.98 -25.62
N LEU A 8 -20.80 -20.24 -25.18
CA LEU A 8 -20.80 -21.41 -26.06
C LEU A 8 -22.08 -21.50 -26.89
N ARG A 9 -23.26 -21.28 -26.27
CA ARG A 9 -24.54 -21.19 -27.00
C ARG A 9 -24.51 -20.11 -28.08
N THR A 10 -24.06 -18.91 -27.70
CA THR A 10 -24.02 -17.74 -28.59
C THR A 10 -23.13 -17.97 -29.80
N ASP A 11 -21.97 -18.60 -29.60
CA ASP A 11 -21.03 -18.85 -30.70
C ASP A 11 -21.49 -19.98 -31.61
N ILE A 12 -22.20 -20.98 -31.08
CA ILE A 12 -22.87 -22.00 -31.91
C ILE A 12 -23.93 -21.35 -32.79
N GLU A 13 -24.81 -20.51 -32.22
CA GLU A 13 -25.83 -19.78 -32.98
C GLU A 13 -25.22 -18.92 -34.09
N LYS A 14 -24.05 -18.32 -33.85
CA LYS A 14 -23.29 -17.58 -34.88
C LYS A 14 -22.75 -18.52 -35.97
N LYS A 15 -22.19 -19.68 -35.60
CA LYS A 15 -21.64 -20.64 -36.57
C LYS A 15 -22.72 -21.25 -37.46
N VAL A 16 -23.90 -21.52 -36.91
CA VAL A 16 -25.03 -22.10 -37.67
C VAL A 16 -25.87 -21.04 -38.39
N GLY A 17 -25.76 -19.77 -38.01
CA GLY A 17 -26.43 -18.64 -38.66
C GLY A 17 -27.89 -18.41 -38.23
N PHE A 18 -28.38 -19.06 -37.17
CA PHE A 18 -29.73 -18.87 -36.64
C PHE A 18 -29.80 -19.01 -35.12
N LYS A 19 -30.84 -18.43 -34.51
CA LYS A 19 -31.13 -18.52 -33.07
C LYS A 19 -31.84 -19.83 -32.73
N ILE A 20 -31.48 -20.45 -31.61
CA ILE A 20 -32.08 -21.72 -31.18
C ILE A 20 -33.04 -21.45 -30.02
N ASN A 21 -34.32 -21.27 -30.35
CA ASN A 21 -35.36 -20.92 -29.38
C ASN A 21 -36.42 -22.01 -29.22
N THR A 22 -36.52 -22.93 -30.19
CA THR A 22 -37.54 -23.97 -30.24
C THR A 22 -36.95 -25.37 -30.39
N THR A 23 -37.77 -26.38 -30.14
CA THR A 23 -37.34 -27.79 -30.36
C THR A 23 -37.05 -28.07 -31.83
N THR A 24 -37.70 -27.35 -32.76
CA THR A 24 -37.43 -27.45 -34.19
C THR A 24 -36.04 -26.94 -34.51
N ASP A 25 -35.64 -25.80 -33.96
CA ASP A 25 -34.30 -25.24 -34.16
C ASP A 25 -33.21 -26.18 -33.62
N VAL A 26 -33.46 -26.84 -32.48
CA VAL A 26 -32.53 -27.84 -31.94
C VAL A 26 -32.42 -29.07 -32.85
N LYS A 27 -33.50 -29.50 -33.50
CA LYS A 27 -33.44 -30.61 -34.48
C LYS A 27 -32.60 -30.22 -35.69
N SER A 28 -32.79 -29.00 -36.20
CA SER A 28 -31.98 -28.46 -37.30
C SER A 28 -30.50 -28.38 -36.91
N PHE A 29 -30.20 -27.89 -35.71
CA PHE A 29 -28.83 -27.88 -35.20
C PHE A 29 -28.25 -29.29 -35.03
N LEU A 30 -29.03 -30.25 -34.50
CA LEU A 30 -28.58 -31.64 -34.33
C LEU A 30 -28.19 -32.28 -35.67
N ALA A 31 -28.94 -32.02 -36.75
CA ALA A 31 -28.60 -32.50 -38.08
C ALA A 31 -27.25 -31.93 -38.56
N ILE A 32 -27.06 -30.61 -38.44
CA ILE A 32 -25.79 -29.94 -38.78
C ILE A 32 -24.64 -30.50 -37.94
N LEU A 33 -24.87 -30.69 -36.64
CA LEU A 33 -23.86 -31.21 -35.72
C LEU A 33 -23.41 -32.62 -36.13
N GLN A 34 -24.34 -33.49 -36.54
CA GLN A 34 -24.06 -34.85 -36.99
C GLN A 34 -23.26 -34.91 -38.31
N GLU A 35 -23.34 -33.88 -39.15
CA GLU A 35 -22.49 -33.76 -40.35
C GLU A 35 -21.05 -33.39 -40.00
N HIS A 36 -20.83 -32.71 -38.87
CA HIS A 36 -19.53 -32.16 -38.47
C HIS A 36 -18.81 -32.97 -37.39
N THR A 37 -19.50 -33.77 -36.60
CA THR A 37 -18.89 -34.61 -35.55
C THR A 37 -19.53 -35.99 -35.47
N SER A 38 -18.69 -37.01 -35.28
CA SER A 38 -19.13 -38.39 -35.02
C SER A 38 -19.47 -38.64 -33.55
N ASP A 39 -19.28 -37.65 -32.68
CA ASP A 39 -19.54 -37.81 -31.25
C ASP A 39 -21.07 -37.82 -30.96
N PRO A 40 -21.57 -38.83 -30.23
CA PRO A 40 -23.01 -38.98 -30.01
C PRO A 40 -23.57 -37.95 -29.02
N ILE A 41 -24.60 -37.22 -29.43
CA ILE A 41 -25.37 -36.31 -28.57
C ILE A 41 -26.87 -36.44 -28.81
N SER A 42 -27.65 -36.52 -27.73
CA SER A 42 -29.10 -36.70 -27.85
C SER A 42 -29.83 -35.36 -28.03
N LEU A 43 -30.96 -35.38 -28.76
CA LEU A 43 -31.87 -34.24 -28.87
C LEU A 43 -32.30 -33.72 -27.50
N SER A 44 -32.54 -34.62 -26.54
CA SER A 44 -32.92 -34.25 -25.17
C SER A 44 -31.81 -33.48 -24.44
N THR A 45 -30.55 -33.85 -24.68
CA THR A 45 -29.38 -33.19 -24.11
C THR A 45 -29.24 -31.77 -24.65
N LEU A 46 -29.39 -31.59 -25.96
CA LEU A 46 -29.32 -30.26 -26.59
C LEU A 46 -30.48 -29.35 -26.15
N ARG A 47 -31.71 -29.89 -26.06
CA ARG A 47 -32.87 -29.12 -25.56
C ARG A 47 -32.65 -28.62 -24.13
N ARG A 48 -32.04 -29.44 -23.26
CA ARG A 48 -31.63 -29.00 -21.91
C ARG A 48 -30.52 -27.95 -21.97
N PHE A 49 -29.55 -28.11 -22.87
CA PHE A 49 -28.48 -27.14 -23.03
C PHE A 49 -28.99 -25.77 -23.48
N TRP A 50 -30.12 -25.64 -24.19
CA TRP A 50 -30.77 -24.34 -24.48
C TRP A 50 -31.90 -23.95 -23.51
N ASN A 51 -32.03 -24.63 -22.36
CA ASN A 51 -33.09 -24.40 -21.37
C ASN A 51 -34.53 -24.60 -21.89
N LEU A 52 -34.74 -25.38 -22.95
CA LEU A 52 -36.07 -25.66 -23.49
C LEU A 52 -36.87 -26.70 -22.68
N ILE A 53 -36.18 -27.44 -21.80
CA ILE A 53 -36.75 -28.41 -20.85
C ILE A 53 -35.93 -28.39 -19.55
N PRO A 54 -36.48 -28.88 -18.41
CA PRO A 54 -35.83 -28.80 -17.10
C PRO A 54 -34.39 -29.32 -17.07
N MET A 55 -33.53 -28.56 -16.39
CA MET A 55 -32.09 -28.74 -16.40
C MET A 55 -31.69 -29.95 -15.53
N ARG A 56 -30.87 -30.85 -16.10
CA ARG A 56 -29.96 -31.71 -15.35
C ARG A 56 -28.55 -31.16 -15.58
N LYS A 57 -27.65 -31.25 -14.61
CA LYS A 57 -26.26 -30.77 -14.73
C LYS A 57 -25.67 -31.27 -16.06
N SER A 58 -25.24 -30.35 -16.92
CA SER A 58 -24.62 -30.71 -18.21
C SER A 58 -23.39 -31.56 -17.94
N ASN A 59 -23.28 -32.72 -18.61
CA ASN A 59 -22.09 -33.56 -18.51
C ASN A 59 -20.97 -32.91 -19.34
N ASN A 60 -19.73 -32.94 -18.84
CA ASN A 60 -18.55 -32.40 -19.53
C ASN A 60 -18.44 -32.92 -20.97
N ALA A 61 -18.82 -34.17 -21.20
CA ALA A 61 -18.88 -34.76 -22.54
C ALA A 61 -19.75 -33.97 -23.53
N THR A 62 -20.90 -33.44 -23.09
CA THR A 62 -21.77 -32.61 -23.93
C THR A 62 -21.08 -31.30 -24.31
N LEU A 63 -20.42 -30.67 -23.33
CA LEU A 63 -19.71 -29.42 -23.57
C LEU A 63 -18.53 -29.61 -24.52
N ASP A 64 -17.83 -30.74 -24.41
CA ASP A 64 -16.72 -31.09 -25.31
C ASP A 64 -17.19 -31.29 -26.75
N VAL A 65 -18.31 -32.01 -26.97
CA VAL A 65 -18.89 -32.17 -28.32
C VAL A 65 -19.24 -30.82 -28.94
N LEU A 66 -19.87 -29.95 -28.16
CA LEU A 66 -20.25 -28.60 -28.59
C LEU A 66 -19.04 -27.70 -28.85
N ALA A 67 -17.98 -27.82 -28.05
CA ALA A 67 -16.73 -27.08 -28.25
C ALA A 67 -15.97 -27.58 -29.50
N LYS A 68 -15.93 -28.90 -29.74
CA LYS A 68 -15.36 -29.49 -30.95
C LYS A 68 -16.08 -29.06 -32.22
N PHE A 69 -17.40 -28.90 -32.17
CA PHE A 69 -18.16 -28.32 -33.28
C PHE A 69 -17.67 -26.91 -33.63
N LEU A 70 -17.21 -26.14 -32.65
CA LEU A 70 -16.57 -24.84 -32.84
C LEU A 70 -15.05 -24.92 -33.12
N GLU A 71 -14.51 -26.11 -33.41
CA GLU A 71 -13.09 -26.36 -33.72
C GLU A 71 -12.12 -26.20 -32.53
N TYR A 72 -12.63 -26.34 -31.30
CA TYR A 72 -11.81 -26.42 -30.09
C TYR A 72 -11.52 -27.87 -29.70
N ALA A 73 -10.36 -28.14 -29.10
CA ALA A 73 -9.99 -29.51 -28.74
C ALA A 73 -10.90 -30.11 -27.65
N SER A 74 -11.40 -29.26 -26.75
CA SER A 74 -12.32 -29.59 -25.66
C SER A 74 -13.04 -28.32 -25.19
N TYR A 75 -14.02 -28.47 -24.29
CA TYR A 75 -14.64 -27.33 -23.63
C TYR A 75 -13.63 -26.53 -22.78
N GLN A 76 -12.66 -27.20 -22.17
CA GLN A 76 -11.58 -26.50 -21.45
C GLN A 76 -10.69 -25.68 -22.39
N ASP A 77 -10.36 -26.20 -23.59
CA ASP A 77 -9.64 -25.44 -24.62
C ASP A 77 -10.45 -24.23 -25.10
N TYR A 78 -11.77 -24.40 -25.28
CA TYR A 78 -12.69 -23.30 -25.57
C TYR A 78 -12.67 -22.21 -24.50
N VAL A 79 -12.85 -22.59 -23.23
CA VAL A 79 -12.81 -21.65 -22.10
C VAL A 79 -11.46 -20.95 -22.02
N LYS A 80 -10.35 -21.68 -22.18
CA LYS A 80 -9.00 -21.12 -22.16
C LYS A 80 -8.81 -20.08 -23.27
N LYS A 81 -9.10 -20.42 -24.52
CA LYS A 81 -8.95 -19.50 -25.66
C LYS A 81 -9.89 -18.30 -25.58
N LYS A 82 -11.10 -18.46 -25.03
CA LYS A 82 -11.99 -17.33 -24.74
C LYS A 82 -11.41 -16.39 -23.69
N ASN A 83 -10.87 -16.93 -22.61
CA ASN A 83 -10.15 -16.13 -21.63
C ASN A 83 -8.92 -15.42 -22.23
N GLU A 84 -8.17 -16.08 -23.12
CA GLU A 84 -7.05 -15.45 -23.84
C GLU A 84 -7.51 -14.29 -24.74
N TYR A 85 -8.61 -14.46 -25.48
CA TYR A 85 -9.18 -13.40 -26.31
C TYR A 85 -9.70 -12.23 -25.47
N GLU A 86 -10.43 -12.51 -24.38
CA GLU A 86 -10.89 -11.47 -23.45
C GLU A 86 -9.72 -10.70 -22.83
N LYS A 87 -8.65 -11.40 -22.46
CA LYS A 87 -7.42 -10.79 -21.96
C LYS A 87 -6.78 -9.89 -23.03
N TRP A 88 -6.61 -10.38 -24.25
CA TRP A 88 -6.06 -9.60 -25.36
C TRP A 88 -6.92 -8.36 -25.66
N TYR A 89 -8.25 -8.51 -25.67
CA TYR A 89 -9.16 -7.39 -25.87
C TYR A 89 -9.04 -6.34 -24.76
N ALA A 90 -8.91 -6.78 -23.50
CA ALA A 90 -8.66 -5.88 -22.38
C ALA A 90 -7.31 -5.15 -22.52
N ASP A 91 -6.24 -5.86 -22.91
CA ASP A 91 -4.91 -5.29 -23.15
C ASP A 91 -4.94 -4.27 -24.29
N ALA A 92 -5.60 -4.59 -25.41
CA ALA A 92 -5.75 -3.69 -26.55
C ALA A 92 -6.57 -2.44 -26.19
N LYS A 93 -7.68 -2.62 -25.46
CA LYS A 93 -8.49 -1.49 -24.96
C LYS A 93 -7.67 -0.62 -24.02
N LEU A 94 -6.86 -1.20 -23.13
CA LEU A 94 -5.94 -0.46 -22.26
C LEU A 94 -4.94 0.39 -23.06
N GLN A 95 -4.36 -0.14 -24.15
CA GLN A 95 -3.49 0.68 -25.02
C GLN A 95 -4.25 1.83 -25.67
N ASN A 96 -5.50 1.61 -26.10
CA ASN A 96 -6.32 2.70 -26.64
C ASN A 96 -6.60 3.79 -25.61
N LEU A 97 -6.76 3.43 -24.33
CA LEU A 97 -6.93 4.42 -23.25
C LEU A 97 -5.72 5.33 -23.08
N LYS A 98 -4.50 4.82 -23.33
CA LYS A 98 -3.26 5.63 -23.28
C LYS A 98 -3.25 6.71 -24.36
N LEU A 99 -3.79 6.41 -25.54
CA LEU A 99 -3.81 7.34 -26.67
C LEU A 99 -4.79 8.50 -26.47
N LYS A 100 -5.84 8.31 -25.65
CA LYS A 100 -6.83 9.35 -25.37
C LYS A 100 -6.22 10.57 -24.69
N LYS A 101 -6.79 11.75 -24.97
CA LYS A 101 -6.46 12.98 -24.23
C LYS A 101 -7.07 12.95 -22.83
N ASN A 102 -8.36 12.60 -22.75
CA ASN A 102 -9.15 12.49 -21.52
C ASN A 102 -9.94 11.17 -21.53
N LEU A 103 -10.24 10.65 -20.34
CA LEU A 103 -11.07 9.46 -20.15
C LEU A 103 -12.55 9.84 -19.99
N THR A 104 -13.43 8.96 -20.48
CA THR A 104 -14.89 9.08 -20.34
C THR A 104 -15.41 8.21 -19.19
N ALA A 105 -16.67 8.41 -18.78
CA ALA A 105 -17.31 7.58 -17.76
C ALA A 105 -17.27 6.07 -18.11
N ASN A 106 -17.48 5.71 -19.37
CA ASN A 106 -17.40 4.30 -19.82
C ASN A 106 -15.97 3.75 -19.76
N ASP A 107 -14.95 4.59 -19.92
CA ASP A 107 -13.56 4.19 -19.77
C ASP A 107 -13.26 3.90 -18.30
N PHE A 108 -13.73 4.74 -17.40
CA PHE A 108 -13.57 4.57 -15.95
C PHE A 108 -14.33 3.36 -15.39
N GLN A 109 -15.53 3.10 -15.90
CA GLN A 109 -16.25 1.86 -15.58
C GLN A 109 -15.42 0.63 -15.98
N PHE A 110 -14.92 0.61 -17.22
CA PHE A 110 -14.07 -0.48 -17.68
C PHE A 110 -12.78 -0.64 -16.85
N LEU A 111 -12.14 0.48 -16.47
CA LEU A 111 -10.95 0.44 -15.63
C LEU A 111 -11.24 -0.11 -14.24
N SER A 112 -12.34 0.31 -13.62
CA SER A 112 -12.75 -0.17 -12.30
C SER A 112 -12.99 -1.69 -12.33
N GLU A 113 -13.76 -2.18 -13.32
CA GLU A 113 -14.00 -3.61 -13.52
C GLU A 113 -12.70 -4.40 -13.74
N LEU A 114 -11.75 -3.84 -14.50
CA LEU A 114 -10.49 -4.51 -14.80
C LEU A 114 -9.56 -4.55 -13.58
N ILE A 115 -9.49 -3.45 -12.81
CA ILE A 115 -8.72 -3.38 -11.57
C ILE A 115 -9.27 -4.37 -10.54
N GLU A 116 -10.59 -4.40 -10.35
CA GLU A 116 -11.27 -5.31 -9.43
C GLU A 116 -11.07 -6.78 -9.84
N LYS A 117 -11.16 -7.10 -11.14
CA LYS A 117 -10.97 -8.49 -11.65
C LYS A 117 -9.51 -8.96 -11.57
N SER A 118 -8.56 -8.07 -11.82
CA SER A 118 -7.13 -8.43 -11.91
C SER A 118 -6.40 -8.38 -10.57
N GLU A 119 -6.98 -7.70 -9.57
CA GLU A 119 -6.32 -7.39 -8.29
C GLU A 119 -4.94 -6.72 -8.45
N SER A 120 -4.69 -6.08 -9.60
CA SER A 120 -3.38 -5.55 -9.97
C SER A 120 -3.35 -4.04 -10.09
N ASN A 121 -2.41 -3.42 -9.36
CA ASN A 121 -2.11 -1.99 -9.46
C ASN A 121 -1.44 -1.61 -10.79
N THR A 122 -0.87 -2.58 -11.52
CA THR A 122 -0.02 -2.31 -12.70
C THR A 122 -0.76 -1.58 -13.82
N ILE A 123 -2.06 -1.82 -13.97
CA ILE A 123 -2.90 -1.14 -14.96
C ILE A 123 -2.98 0.35 -14.64
N PHE A 124 -3.31 0.68 -13.40
CA PHE A 124 -3.37 2.06 -12.92
C PHE A 124 -2.03 2.77 -13.11
N ILE A 125 -0.95 2.14 -12.64
CA ILE A 125 0.41 2.68 -12.73
C ILE A 125 0.79 2.91 -14.19
N SER A 126 0.55 1.96 -15.09
CA SER A 126 0.90 2.09 -16.50
C SER A 126 0.16 3.23 -17.20
N LEU A 127 -1.10 3.50 -16.84
CA LEU A 127 -1.85 4.64 -17.35
C LEU A 127 -1.31 5.96 -16.79
N PHE A 128 -1.05 6.00 -15.49
CA PHE A 128 -0.49 7.18 -14.83
C PHE A 128 0.88 7.54 -15.43
N GLU A 129 1.81 6.58 -15.54
CA GLU A 129 3.15 6.82 -16.10
C GLU A 129 3.07 7.30 -17.55
N HIS A 130 2.20 6.70 -18.37
CA HIS A 130 1.99 7.13 -19.74
C HIS A 130 1.44 8.56 -19.81
N ALA A 131 0.41 8.87 -19.02
CA ALA A 131 -0.17 10.22 -18.96
C ALA A 131 0.86 11.24 -18.46
N PHE A 132 1.63 10.89 -17.43
CA PHE A 132 2.69 11.70 -16.84
C PHE A 132 3.79 12.04 -17.87
N HIS A 133 4.34 11.04 -18.55
CA HIS A 133 5.41 11.26 -19.54
C HIS A 133 4.95 12.11 -20.72
N ASN A 134 3.67 12.03 -21.07
CA ASN A 134 3.06 12.85 -22.12
C ASN A 134 2.45 14.15 -21.59
N GLN A 135 2.71 14.50 -20.32
CA GLN A 135 2.23 15.74 -19.66
C GLN A 135 0.71 15.93 -19.73
N LYS A 136 -0.06 14.84 -19.73
CA LYS A 136 -1.53 14.83 -19.74
C LYS A 136 -2.05 15.02 -18.30
N TRP A 137 -1.86 16.21 -17.71
CA TRP A 137 -2.15 16.45 -16.29
C TRP A 137 -3.63 16.27 -15.92
N ASP A 138 -4.57 16.66 -16.78
CA ASP A 138 -6.00 16.42 -16.55
C ASP A 138 -6.32 14.93 -16.47
N TYR A 139 -5.64 14.12 -17.30
CA TYR A 139 -5.75 12.67 -17.27
C TYR A 139 -5.19 12.14 -15.94
N CYS A 140 -3.98 12.54 -15.55
CA CYS A 140 -3.39 12.16 -14.26
C CYS A 140 -4.34 12.50 -13.11
N ASN A 141 -4.94 13.70 -13.14
CA ASN A 141 -5.85 14.14 -12.09
C ASN A 141 -7.12 13.30 -12.03
N ALA A 142 -7.71 12.99 -13.19
CA ALA A 142 -8.93 12.21 -13.29
C ALA A 142 -8.75 10.75 -12.81
N LEU A 143 -7.53 10.20 -12.88
CA LEU A 143 -7.22 8.87 -12.32
C LEU A 143 -7.33 8.82 -10.80
N PHE A 144 -7.07 9.91 -10.08
CA PHE A 144 -7.21 9.96 -8.61
C PHE A 144 -8.59 10.44 -8.17
N ASP A 145 -9.52 10.71 -9.07
CA ASP A 145 -10.88 11.05 -8.69
C ASP A 145 -11.60 9.81 -8.15
N GLU A 146 -12.05 9.88 -6.89
CA GLU A 146 -12.79 8.81 -6.23
C GLU A 146 -14.12 8.49 -6.93
N ASN A 147 -14.71 9.43 -7.67
CA ASN A 147 -15.91 9.16 -8.45
C ASN A 147 -15.62 8.29 -9.68
N ASN A 148 -14.40 8.38 -10.21
CA ASN A 148 -13.97 7.67 -11.41
C ASN A 148 -13.41 6.29 -11.11
N ILE A 149 -12.67 6.15 -10.00
CA ILE A 149 -11.96 4.91 -9.66
C ILE A 149 -12.45 4.43 -8.28
N SER A 150 -13.28 3.37 -8.31
CA SER A 150 -14.05 2.86 -7.15
C SER A 150 -13.17 2.51 -5.94
N CYS A 151 -11.95 2.02 -6.17
CA CYS A 151 -11.02 1.62 -5.12
C CYS A 151 -10.52 2.78 -4.22
N PHE A 152 -10.80 4.03 -4.57
CA PHE A 152 -10.54 5.20 -3.73
C PHE A 152 -11.77 5.69 -2.92
N LYS A 153 -12.98 5.15 -3.15
CA LYS A 153 -14.22 5.62 -2.47
C LYS A 153 -14.28 5.31 -0.98
N ASN A 154 -13.58 4.27 -0.52
CA ASN A 154 -13.54 3.87 0.88
C ASN A 154 -12.14 4.10 1.46
N LYS A 155 -11.89 5.35 1.91
CA LYS A 155 -10.57 5.82 2.35
C LYS A 155 -10.03 5.11 3.61
N LEU A 156 -10.90 4.46 4.40
CA LEU A 156 -10.53 3.80 5.64
C LEU A 156 -11.25 2.43 5.83
N PRO A 157 -10.55 1.40 6.34
CA PRO A 157 -9.10 1.36 6.51
C PRO A 157 -8.39 1.44 5.14
N ILE A 158 -7.22 2.08 5.10
CA ILE A 158 -6.42 2.18 3.87
C ILE A 158 -6.25 0.76 3.31
N ASN A 159 -6.69 0.55 2.07
CA ASN A 159 -6.65 -0.77 1.47
C ASN A 159 -5.25 -1.06 0.89
N HIS A 160 -4.93 -2.34 0.70
CA HIS A 160 -3.64 -2.76 0.12
C HIS A 160 -3.38 -2.15 -1.27
N PHE A 161 -4.44 -1.85 -2.02
CA PHE A 161 -4.34 -1.22 -3.34
C PHE A 161 -3.75 0.19 -3.24
N GLN A 162 -4.27 1.04 -2.35
CA GLN A 162 -3.77 2.40 -2.11
C GLN A 162 -2.32 2.40 -1.63
N THR A 163 -1.96 1.55 -0.67
CA THR A 163 -0.57 1.47 -0.17
C THR A 163 0.41 1.06 -1.28
N ASN A 164 0.03 0.09 -2.12
CA ASN A 164 0.86 -0.36 -3.22
C ASN A 164 1.00 0.70 -4.32
N ILE A 165 -0.09 1.41 -4.67
CA ILE A 165 -0.02 2.55 -5.59
C ILE A 165 0.92 3.61 -5.06
N ALA A 166 0.75 4.01 -3.80
CA ALA A 166 1.59 5.02 -3.18
C ALA A 166 3.07 4.64 -3.31
N TYR A 167 3.43 3.42 -2.88
CA TYR A 167 4.80 2.92 -2.97
C TYR A 167 5.36 2.92 -4.41
N ILE A 168 4.64 2.33 -5.36
CA ILE A 168 5.12 2.19 -6.74
C ILE A 168 5.26 3.57 -7.41
N LEU A 169 4.33 4.49 -7.16
CA LEU A 169 4.43 5.85 -7.67
C LEU A 169 5.62 6.60 -7.06
N PHE A 170 5.96 6.35 -5.80
CA PHE A 170 7.18 6.90 -5.22
C PHE A 170 8.44 6.37 -5.89
N ILE A 171 8.51 5.07 -6.21
CA ILE A 171 9.62 4.50 -7.02
C ILE A 171 9.74 5.25 -8.34
N PHE A 172 8.63 5.38 -9.07
CA PHE A 172 8.58 6.09 -10.35
C PHE A 172 9.04 7.55 -10.23
N LEU A 173 8.41 8.30 -9.32
CA LEU A 173 8.70 9.72 -9.10
C LEU A 173 10.12 9.97 -8.58
N TYR A 174 10.76 8.99 -7.94
CA TYR A 174 12.14 9.12 -7.49
C TYR A 174 13.14 8.74 -8.58
N GLY A 175 12.72 7.93 -9.55
CA GLY A 175 13.51 7.54 -10.71
C GLY A 175 13.66 8.62 -11.79
N ILE A 176 12.72 9.56 -11.91
CA ILE A 176 12.78 10.64 -12.91
C ILE A 176 13.86 11.68 -12.57
N SER A 177 14.27 12.52 -13.54
CA SER A 177 15.27 13.58 -13.32
C SER A 177 14.81 14.61 -12.28
N LYS A 178 15.77 15.27 -11.60
CA LYS A 178 15.45 16.28 -10.57
C LYS A 178 14.61 17.43 -11.12
N GLU A 179 14.94 17.91 -12.32
CA GLU A 179 14.21 18.99 -12.99
C GLU A 179 12.76 18.57 -13.30
N SER A 180 12.60 17.41 -13.96
CA SER A 180 11.28 16.87 -14.26
C SER A 180 10.44 16.65 -13.00
N PHE A 181 11.06 16.17 -11.92
CA PHE A 181 10.40 15.97 -10.64
C PHE A 181 9.82 17.26 -10.08
N VAL A 182 10.63 18.33 -9.98
CA VAL A 182 10.20 19.60 -9.39
C VAL A 182 9.05 20.24 -10.16
N THR A 183 9.09 20.21 -11.50
CA THR A 183 8.01 20.76 -12.33
C THR A 183 6.74 19.92 -12.25
N SER A 184 6.88 18.60 -12.26
CA SER A 184 5.71 17.70 -12.30
C SER A 184 5.01 17.61 -10.97
N ILE A 185 5.75 17.59 -9.86
CA ILE A 185 5.17 17.42 -8.53
C ILE A 185 4.24 18.57 -8.19
N GLU A 186 4.56 19.80 -8.60
CA GLU A 186 3.70 20.97 -8.44
C GLU A 186 2.32 20.77 -9.08
N LYS A 187 2.26 20.12 -10.25
CA LYS A 187 0.98 19.80 -10.91
C LYS A 187 0.20 18.71 -10.21
N LEU A 188 0.90 17.69 -9.68
CA LEU A 188 0.28 16.55 -9.02
C LEU A 188 -0.27 16.91 -7.64
N VAL A 189 0.49 17.67 -6.84
CA VAL A 189 0.10 17.99 -5.45
C VAL A 189 -1.06 18.98 -5.38
N ALA A 190 -1.34 19.74 -6.45
CA ALA A 190 -2.55 20.55 -6.57
C ALA A 190 -3.83 19.68 -6.48
N ASN A 191 -3.74 18.41 -6.85
CA ASN A 191 -4.85 17.47 -6.69
C ASN A 191 -4.89 16.91 -5.27
N LYS A 192 -5.95 17.28 -4.52
CA LYS A 192 -6.20 16.81 -3.16
C LYS A 192 -6.20 15.28 -3.06
N ASN A 193 -6.85 14.58 -3.99
CA ASN A 193 -6.92 13.12 -3.93
C ASN A 193 -5.56 12.47 -4.19
N PHE A 194 -4.68 13.09 -4.98
CA PHE A 194 -3.30 12.62 -5.11
C PHE A 194 -2.56 12.74 -3.78
N ARG A 195 -2.73 13.85 -3.05
CA ARG A 195 -2.11 14.00 -1.71
C ARG A 195 -2.60 12.93 -0.75
N GLU A 196 -3.92 12.75 -0.65
CA GLU A 196 -4.55 11.78 0.26
C GLU A 196 -4.23 10.32 -0.08
N ASN A 197 -4.15 9.94 -1.36
CA ASN A 197 -3.97 8.54 -1.77
C ASN A 197 -2.52 8.15 -2.09
N VAL A 198 -1.59 9.10 -2.08
CA VAL A 198 -0.17 8.84 -2.41
C VAL A 198 0.74 9.43 -1.35
N ILE A 199 0.70 10.75 -1.17
CA ILE A 199 1.70 11.46 -0.35
C ILE A 199 1.52 11.20 1.15
N TYR A 200 0.28 11.18 1.64
CA TYR A 200 -0.01 11.00 3.06
C TYR A 200 -0.03 9.52 3.48
N ILE A 201 -0.06 8.60 2.51
CA ILE A 201 0.05 7.15 2.75
C ILE A 201 1.53 6.72 2.80
N TYR A 202 2.37 7.25 1.92
CA TYR A 202 3.80 6.91 1.87
C TYR A 202 4.67 8.03 2.45
N ILE A 203 5.01 7.90 3.73
CA ILE A 203 5.83 8.87 4.46
C ILE A 203 7.30 8.48 4.38
N ASP A 204 8.08 9.23 3.59
CA ASP A 204 9.53 9.02 3.47
C ASP A 204 10.31 9.95 4.41
N ILE A 205 10.53 9.48 5.65
CA ILE A 205 11.38 10.20 6.61
C ILE A 205 12.79 10.40 6.03
N MET A 206 13.39 9.38 5.41
CA MET A 206 14.75 9.45 4.86
C MET A 206 14.88 10.47 3.71
N GLY A 207 13.76 10.82 3.09
CA GLY A 207 13.63 11.81 2.03
C GLY A 207 13.30 13.24 2.49
N LEU A 208 13.13 13.53 3.78
CA LEU A 208 12.76 14.88 4.26
C LEU A 208 13.78 15.97 3.87
N ASN A 209 15.06 15.63 3.78
CA ASN A 209 16.11 16.53 3.27
C ASN A 209 16.32 16.43 1.74
N LYS A 210 15.45 15.70 1.03
CA LYS A 210 15.53 15.40 -0.40
C LYS A 210 14.17 15.63 -1.08
N ARG A 211 13.75 14.71 -1.96
CA ARG A 211 12.52 14.79 -2.77
C ARG A 211 11.27 14.86 -1.90
N TYR A 212 11.15 14.07 -0.83
CA TYR A 212 9.98 14.15 0.04
C TYR A 212 9.83 15.53 0.67
N GLY A 213 10.92 16.13 1.15
CA GLY A 213 10.92 17.52 1.63
C GLY A 213 10.39 18.52 0.59
N ILE A 214 10.81 18.38 -0.67
CA ILE A 214 10.33 19.23 -1.77
C ILE A 214 8.83 19.02 -2.02
N ILE A 215 8.33 17.78 -1.92
CA ILE A 215 6.88 17.50 -2.03
C ILE A 215 6.12 18.29 -0.97
N LEU A 216 6.55 18.21 0.29
CA LEU A 216 5.88 18.90 1.40
C LEU A 216 5.89 20.42 1.21
N GLU A 217 7.03 20.99 0.82
CA GLU A 217 7.17 22.43 0.51
C GLU A 217 6.23 22.88 -0.62
N LYS A 218 6.00 22.04 -1.64
CA LYS A 218 5.05 22.33 -2.71
C LYS A 218 3.59 22.20 -2.28
N ILE A 219 3.28 21.36 -1.31
CA ILE A 219 1.91 21.26 -0.76
C ILE A 219 1.56 22.51 0.07
N GLU A 220 2.54 23.13 0.74
CA GLU A 220 2.31 24.32 1.57
C GLU A 220 1.71 25.52 0.78
N SER A 221 1.86 25.55 -0.55
CA SER A 221 1.25 26.58 -1.40
C SER A 221 -0.20 26.31 -1.79
N GLU A 222 -0.76 25.14 -1.45
CA GLU A 222 -2.12 24.73 -1.82
C GLU A 222 -3.16 25.17 -0.79
N SER A 223 -4.44 25.03 -1.15
CA SER A 223 -5.53 25.14 -0.17
C SER A 223 -5.58 23.86 0.68
N LEU A 224 -5.35 24.01 2.00
CA LEU A 224 -5.18 22.90 2.92
C LEU A 224 -6.25 22.89 4.01
N SER A 225 -6.77 21.70 4.29
CA SER A 225 -7.57 21.44 5.50
C SER A 225 -6.73 21.58 6.78
N ILE A 226 -7.41 21.70 7.93
CA ILE A 226 -6.74 21.76 9.24
C ILE A 226 -5.86 20.52 9.48
N GLU A 227 -6.34 19.35 9.07
CA GLU A 227 -5.62 18.08 9.16
C GLU A 227 -4.31 18.14 8.35
N GLU A 228 -4.38 18.57 7.08
CA GLU A 228 -3.21 18.71 6.21
C GLU A 228 -2.21 19.73 6.76
N GLN A 229 -2.70 20.87 7.27
CA GLN A 229 -1.83 21.88 7.88
C GLN A 229 -1.10 21.31 9.10
N LEU A 230 -1.78 20.56 9.96
CA LEU A 230 -1.17 19.91 11.11
C LEU A 230 -0.15 18.85 10.66
N PHE A 231 -0.52 18.00 9.71
CA PHE A 231 0.35 16.98 9.12
C PHE A 231 1.68 17.57 8.62
N LEU A 232 1.62 18.65 7.84
CA LEU A 232 2.81 19.31 7.27
C LEU A 232 3.65 19.97 8.35
N LYS A 233 3.02 20.70 9.29
CA LYS A 233 3.72 21.33 10.42
C LYS A 233 4.49 20.31 11.25
N LEU A 234 3.89 19.15 11.52
CA LEU A 234 4.54 18.08 12.29
C LEU A 234 5.75 17.48 11.56
N LEU A 235 5.64 17.20 10.26
CA LEU A 235 6.77 16.66 9.48
C LEU A 235 7.87 17.70 9.25
N SER A 236 7.50 18.96 9.02
CA SER A 236 8.45 20.07 8.95
C SER A 236 9.19 20.25 10.28
N GLY A 237 8.46 20.21 11.40
CA GLY A 237 9.04 20.20 12.74
C GLY A 237 9.99 19.02 12.99
N LEU A 238 9.61 17.80 12.59
CA LEU A 238 10.48 16.62 12.65
C LEU A 238 11.76 16.83 11.81
N LYS A 239 11.64 17.34 10.58
CA LYS A 239 12.79 17.69 9.72
C LYS A 239 13.71 18.69 10.42
N LEU A 240 13.18 19.72 11.08
CA LEU A 240 13.98 20.70 11.83
C LEU A 240 14.70 20.04 13.02
N TYR A 241 14.03 19.15 13.75
CA TYR A 241 14.62 18.41 14.87
C TYR A 241 15.77 17.50 14.41
N LEU A 242 15.55 16.69 13.37
CA LEU A 242 16.56 15.79 12.80
C LEU A 242 17.80 16.55 12.26
N ASN A 243 17.63 17.83 11.92
CA ASN A 243 18.71 18.73 11.52
C ASN A 243 19.26 19.59 12.67
N MET A 244 18.95 19.24 13.92
CA MET A 244 19.41 19.90 15.15
C MET A 244 19.18 21.41 15.17
N ARG A 245 18.02 21.87 14.69
CA ARG A 245 17.64 23.28 14.84
C ARG A 245 17.30 23.54 16.30
N LYS A 246 17.78 24.68 16.84
CA LYS A 246 17.64 25.04 18.25
C LYS A 246 16.19 25.23 18.67
N GLU A 247 15.39 25.85 17.81
CA GLU A 247 14.00 26.17 18.08
C GLU A 247 13.10 25.37 17.16
N LEU A 248 12.22 24.58 17.77
CA LEU A 248 11.14 23.89 17.08
C LEU A 248 9.86 24.74 17.11
N PRO A 249 9.08 24.78 16.02
CA PRO A 249 7.77 25.40 16.01
C PRO A 249 6.87 24.82 17.10
N MET A 250 6.41 25.65 18.03
CA MET A 250 5.45 25.22 19.03
C MET A 250 4.09 25.04 18.36
N ILE A 251 3.49 23.87 18.54
CA ILE A 251 2.12 23.59 18.12
C ILE A 251 1.27 23.64 19.37
N ASN A 252 0.24 24.48 19.37
CA ASN A 252 -0.67 24.64 20.48
C ASN A 252 -1.30 23.30 20.90
N ASN A 253 -1.65 23.20 22.17
CA ASN A 253 -2.37 22.05 22.67
C ASN A 253 -3.74 21.96 21.99
N LEU A 254 -3.98 20.83 21.33
CA LEU A 254 -5.28 20.54 20.73
C LEU A 254 -6.23 20.06 21.82
N THR A 255 -7.48 20.47 21.72
CA THR A 255 -8.56 20.02 22.61
C THR A 255 -8.91 18.56 22.33
N ALA A 256 -9.60 17.92 23.28
CA ALA A 256 -10.04 16.54 23.12
C ALA A 256 -10.96 16.32 21.92
N ASN A 257 -11.78 17.31 21.57
CA ASN A 257 -12.68 17.25 20.42
C ASN A 257 -11.91 17.38 19.10
N GLU A 258 -10.88 18.24 19.06
CA GLU A 258 -10.01 18.35 17.88
C GLU A 258 -9.18 17.08 17.67
N LEU A 259 -8.68 16.45 18.74
CA LEU A 259 -7.93 15.20 18.62
C LEU A 259 -8.82 14.02 18.18
N GLN A 260 -10.10 14.00 18.60
CA GLN A 260 -11.06 12.95 18.21
C GLN A 260 -11.49 13.03 16.73
N SER A 261 -11.37 14.18 16.09
CA SER A 261 -11.73 14.34 14.68
C SER A 261 -10.57 14.02 13.72
N LEU A 262 -9.35 13.83 14.23
CA LEU A 262 -8.17 13.52 13.44
C LEU A 262 -7.97 12.01 13.29
N PRO A 263 -7.33 11.55 12.19
CA PRO A 263 -6.89 10.18 12.08
C PRO A 263 -5.90 9.81 13.20
N GLU A 264 -6.04 8.60 13.75
CA GLU A 264 -5.24 8.17 14.91
C GLU A 264 -3.73 8.21 14.67
N VAL A 265 -3.28 7.89 13.44
CA VAL A 265 -1.86 8.00 13.05
C VAL A 265 -1.35 9.44 13.21
N LEU A 266 -2.14 10.42 12.80
CA LEU A 266 -1.78 11.83 12.91
C LEU A 266 -1.79 12.29 14.38
N VAL A 267 -2.70 11.76 15.21
CA VAL A 267 -2.69 12.02 16.65
C VAL A 267 -1.44 11.44 17.30
N GLY A 268 -1.04 10.21 16.93
CA GLY A 268 0.22 9.61 17.35
C GLY A 268 1.43 10.46 16.99
N ARG A 269 1.48 10.95 15.75
CA ARG A 269 2.52 11.88 15.28
C ARG A 269 2.53 13.19 16.06
N TYR A 270 1.35 13.76 16.35
CA TYR A 270 1.22 14.97 17.15
C TYR A 270 1.87 14.78 18.52
N TYR A 271 1.52 13.74 19.26
CA TYR A 271 2.15 13.46 20.56
C TYR A 271 3.63 13.13 20.45
N GLY A 272 4.05 12.48 19.36
CA GLY A 272 5.46 12.21 19.09
C GLY A 272 6.25 13.51 18.96
N TYR A 273 5.71 14.46 18.21
CA TYR A 273 6.29 15.80 18.07
C TYR A 273 6.26 16.60 19.38
N GLN A 274 5.17 16.55 20.15
CA GLN A 274 5.12 17.18 21.47
C GLN A 274 6.21 16.62 22.40
N MET A 275 6.50 15.32 22.31
CA MET A 275 7.60 14.70 23.06
C MET A 275 8.97 15.24 22.60
N LEU A 276 9.18 15.40 21.29
CA LEU A 276 10.41 16.02 20.76
C LEU A 276 10.58 17.45 21.28
N CYS A 277 9.53 18.28 21.23
CA CYS A 277 9.54 19.64 21.78
C CYS A 277 9.81 19.65 23.28
N ALA A 278 9.15 18.76 24.05
CA ALA A 278 9.34 18.66 25.49
C ALA A 278 10.77 18.26 25.86
N SER A 279 11.41 17.40 25.06
CA SER A 279 12.80 16.96 25.29
C SER A 279 13.85 18.05 25.13
N GLN A 280 13.53 19.15 24.44
CA GLN A 280 14.40 20.32 24.38
C GLN A 280 14.43 21.09 25.70
N ASN A 281 13.48 20.85 26.61
CA ASN A 281 13.45 21.44 27.93
C ASN A 281 14.36 20.65 28.89
N PRO A 282 15.23 21.32 29.67
CA PRO A 282 16.04 20.64 30.69
C PRO A 282 15.20 19.95 31.78
N ASN A 283 13.99 20.44 32.06
CA ASN A 283 13.07 19.85 33.02
C ASN A 283 12.23 18.74 32.37
N LYS A 284 12.39 17.51 32.86
CA LYS A 284 11.66 16.31 32.39
C LYS A 284 10.16 16.34 32.67
N GLU A 285 9.67 17.25 33.51
CA GLU A 285 8.24 17.36 33.85
C GLU A 285 7.35 17.50 32.61
N LYS A 286 7.77 18.29 31.61
CA LYS A 286 7.00 18.45 30.36
C LYS A 286 6.86 17.14 29.58
N GLU A 287 7.92 16.33 29.53
CA GLU A 287 7.86 15.02 28.87
C GLU A 287 6.88 14.07 29.58
N GLU A 288 6.78 14.16 30.91
CA GLU A 288 5.85 13.36 31.69
C GLU A 288 4.39 13.82 31.54
N ILE A 289 4.16 15.13 31.40
CA ILE A 289 2.83 15.66 31.06
C ILE A 289 2.39 15.12 29.69
N VAL A 290 3.23 15.28 28.65
CA VAL A 290 2.92 14.79 27.30
C VAL A 290 2.68 13.27 27.32
N TRP A 291 3.48 12.52 28.08
CA TRP A 291 3.31 11.07 28.23
C TRP A 291 1.97 10.69 28.86
N LYS A 292 1.60 11.34 29.97
CA LYS A 292 0.31 11.11 30.64
C LYS A 292 -0.87 11.49 29.76
N ASP A 293 -0.77 12.63 29.08
CA ASP A 293 -1.79 13.09 28.14
C ASP A 293 -1.96 12.06 27.01
N PHE A 294 -0.88 11.64 26.36
CA PHE A 294 -0.90 10.59 25.34
C PHE A 294 -1.62 9.32 25.82
N LEU A 295 -1.26 8.80 27.00
CA LEU A 295 -1.91 7.59 27.54
C LEU A 295 -3.39 7.81 27.86
N SER A 296 -3.79 9.02 28.27
CA SER A 296 -5.18 9.34 28.60
C SER A 296 -6.13 9.32 27.39
N TYR A 297 -5.59 9.49 26.17
CA TYR A 297 -6.37 9.40 24.93
C TYR A 297 -6.57 7.98 24.43
N ILE A 298 -5.89 7.00 25.02
CA ILE A 298 -6.06 5.60 24.67
C ILE A 298 -7.37 5.10 25.28
N LYS A 299 -8.37 4.89 24.43
CA LYS A 299 -9.68 4.33 24.79
C LYS A 299 -9.79 2.87 24.35
N LYS A 300 -10.91 2.22 24.65
CA LYS A 300 -11.13 0.80 24.30
C LYS A 300 -11.20 0.59 22.79
N GLU A 301 -11.76 1.57 22.09
CA GLU A 301 -12.00 1.62 20.65
C GLU A 301 -10.79 2.09 19.84
N THR A 302 -9.74 2.61 20.49
CA THR A 302 -8.55 3.14 19.80
C THR A 302 -7.84 2.02 19.03
N HIS A 303 -7.56 2.25 17.74
CA HIS A 303 -6.71 1.38 16.94
C HIS A 303 -5.23 1.60 17.31
N ILE A 304 -4.83 1.00 18.44
CA ILE A 304 -3.50 1.12 19.07
C ILE A 304 -2.34 1.12 18.07
N ARG A 305 -2.36 0.24 17.07
CA ARG A 305 -1.33 0.18 16.03
C ARG A 305 -1.17 1.51 15.28
N GLN A 306 -2.28 2.09 14.80
CA GLN A 306 -2.27 3.38 14.09
C GLN A 306 -1.81 4.49 15.01
N TYR A 307 -2.37 4.54 16.22
CA TYR A 307 -2.06 5.53 17.23
C TYR A 307 -0.58 5.50 17.67
N PHE A 308 0.05 4.33 17.76
CA PHE A 308 1.42 4.19 18.23
C PHE A 308 2.46 4.37 17.13
N HIS A 309 2.09 4.15 15.87
CA HIS A 309 3.02 4.02 14.75
C HIS A 309 4.09 5.12 14.77
N GLU A 310 3.67 6.39 14.70
CA GLU A 310 4.59 7.53 14.66
C GLU A 310 5.06 8.02 16.03
N PHE A 311 4.34 7.69 17.09
CA PHE A 311 4.78 8.00 18.45
C PHE A 311 6.04 7.20 18.82
N VAL A 312 6.09 5.92 18.45
CA VAL A 312 7.26 5.05 18.65
C VAL A 312 8.51 5.59 17.96
N HIS A 313 8.37 6.20 16.77
CA HIS A 313 9.49 6.84 16.07
C HIS A 313 10.16 7.93 16.94
N ALA A 314 9.35 8.77 17.59
CA ALA A 314 9.85 9.82 18.46
C ALA A 314 10.54 9.25 19.70
N LEU A 315 9.97 8.21 20.32
CA LEU A 315 10.57 7.58 21.51
C LEU A 315 11.91 6.90 21.20
N LEU A 316 12.04 6.24 20.05
CA LEU A 316 13.31 5.68 19.57
C LEU A 316 14.34 6.78 19.35
N LEU A 317 13.96 7.87 18.67
CA LEU A 317 14.83 9.01 18.42
C LEU A 317 15.32 9.67 19.73
N LEU A 318 14.45 9.71 20.74
CA LEU A 318 14.72 10.28 22.07
C LEU A 318 15.34 9.30 23.07
N LYS A 319 15.67 8.06 22.65
CA LYS A 319 16.28 7.03 23.51
C LYS A 319 15.41 6.67 24.74
N LYS A 320 14.07 6.78 24.65
CA LYS A 320 13.15 6.58 25.78
C LYS A 320 12.80 5.11 26.01
N ILE A 321 13.83 4.28 26.26
CA ILE A 321 13.69 2.82 26.35
C ILE A 321 12.69 2.37 27.43
N GLN A 322 12.58 3.06 28.57
CA GLN A 322 11.57 2.69 29.59
C GLN A 322 10.13 2.93 29.11
N LYS A 323 9.88 4.02 28.38
CA LYS A 323 8.55 4.31 27.81
C LYS A 323 8.22 3.29 26.72
N LEU A 324 9.19 2.92 25.89
CA LEU A 324 9.04 1.82 24.92
C LEU A 324 8.72 0.49 25.59
N ASN A 325 9.39 0.15 26.70
CA ASN A 325 9.09 -1.05 27.48
C ASN A 325 7.65 -1.04 28.00
N TYR A 326 7.19 0.10 28.55
CA TYR A 326 5.81 0.23 28.99
C TYR A 326 4.81 -0.05 27.86
N LEU A 327 5.03 0.50 26.66
CA LEU A 327 4.14 0.24 25.52
C LEU A 327 4.12 -1.25 25.14
N LEU A 328 5.27 -1.91 25.15
CA LEU A 328 5.38 -3.33 24.83
C LEU A 328 4.65 -4.19 25.86
N GLU A 329 4.93 -4.00 27.15
CA GLU A 329 4.31 -4.77 28.24
C GLU A 329 2.77 -4.64 28.29
N ASN A 330 2.24 -3.45 27.99
CA ASN A 330 0.81 -3.17 28.16
C ASN A 330 -0.01 -3.35 26.87
N TYR A 331 0.61 -3.31 25.70
CA TYR A 331 -0.12 -3.23 24.42
C TYR A 331 0.37 -4.18 23.32
N PHE A 332 1.44 -4.97 23.51
CA PHE A 332 1.98 -5.84 22.45
C PHE A 332 0.92 -6.75 21.79
N GLU A 333 0.07 -7.41 22.58
CA GLU A 333 -1.00 -8.26 22.06
C GLU A 333 -2.02 -7.50 21.19
N LYS A 334 -2.28 -6.23 21.50
CA LYS A 334 -3.18 -5.38 20.69
C LYS A 334 -2.51 -4.88 19.41
N ILE A 335 -1.18 -4.79 19.41
CA ILE A 335 -0.39 -4.38 18.25
C ILE A 335 -0.25 -5.54 17.25
N ILE A 336 -0.04 -6.76 17.75
CA ILE A 336 0.27 -7.98 16.98
C ILE A 336 -0.96 -8.90 16.79
N ASP A 337 -2.18 -8.38 16.95
CA ASP A 337 -3.42 -9.18 16.85
C ASP A 337 -3.45 -10.09 15.60
N LYS A 338 -4.14 -11.23 15.69
CA LYS A 338 -4.31 -12.24 14.63
C LYS A 338 -4.62 -11.69 13.23
N LEU A 339 -5.34 -10.56 13.12
CA LEU A 339 -5.63 -9.89 11.84
C LEU A 339 -4.40 -9.21 11.21
N HIS A 340 -3.42 -8.84 12.03
CA HIS A 340 -2.27 -8.00 11.68
C HIS A 340 -0.91 -8.70 11.85
N MET A 341 -0.92 -10.00 12.20
CA MET A 341 0.26 -10.89 12.25
C MET A 341 1.13 -10.87 10.98
N HIS A 342 0.65 -10.30 9.87
CA HIS A 342 1.37 -10.18 8.60
C HIS A 342 1.95 -8.78 8.33
N SER A 343 1.86 -7.83 9.26
CA SER A 343 2.57 -6.56 9.14
C SER A 343 4.05 -6.75 9.48
N TYR A 344 4.84 -7.10 8.46
CA TYR A 344 6.28 -7.33 8.58
C TYR A 344 7.02 -6.13 9.24
N LEU A 345 6.56 -4.90 8.99
CA LEU A 345 7.15 -3.70 9.57
C LEU A 345 6.90 -3.60 11.08
N ASP A 346 5.66 -3.80 11.56
CA ASP A 346 5.40 -3.69 13.00
C ASP A 346 6.11 -4.80 13.77
N LEU A 347 6.10 -6.03 13.25
CA LEU A 347 6.88 -7.13 13.82
C LEU A 347 8.37 -6.78 13.93
N PHE A 348 8.95 -6.18 12.88
CA PHE A 348 10.33 -5.73 12.91
C PHE A 348 10.58 -4.66 13.98
N ILE A 349 9.74 -3.62 14.02
CA ILE A 349 9.88 -2.49 14.96
C ILE A 349 9.80 -3.00 16.40
N TYR A 350 8.76 -3.76 16.75
CA TYR A 350 8.54 -4.18 18.13
C TYR A 350 9.50 -5.26 18.59
N ASN A 351 9.95 -6.16 17.70
CA ASN A 351 11.04 -7.09 18.03
C ASN A 351 12.37 -6.36 18.19
N LEU A 352 12.65 -5.33 17.38
CA LEU A 352 13.83 -4.48 17.56
C LEU A 352 13.78 -3.75 18.91
N ILE A 353 12.62 -3.25 19.32
CA ILE A 353 12.40 -2.65 20.65
C ILE A 353 12.63 -3.70 21.76
N ASP A 354 12.14 -4.93 21.63
CA ASP A 354 12.40 -6.01 22.60
C ASP A 354 13.91 -6.31 22.73
N VAL A 355 14.65 -6.32 21.62
CA VAL A 355 16.12 -6.44 21.64
C VAL A 355 16.75 -5.30 22.46
N MET A 356 16.34 -4.06 22.21
CA MET A 356 16.86 -2.88 22.93
C MET A 356 16.59 -2.93 24.43
N ILE A 357 15.38 -3.36 24.81
CA ILE A 357 14.98 -3.53 26.21
C ILE A 357 15.79 -4.65 26.86
N SER A 358 15.88 -5.82 26.19
CA SER A 358 16.66 -6.97 26.65
C SER A 358 18.13 -6.60 26.87
N TYR A 359 18.72 -5.84 25.95
CA TYR A 359 20.07 -5.31 26.09
C TYR A 359 20.21 -4.38 27.31
N LYS A 360 19.29 -3.42 27.48
CA LYS A 360 19.32 -2.49 28.62
C LYS A 360 19.14 -3.20 29.97
N ASN A 361 18.36 -4.28 29.99
CA ASN A 361 18.16 -5.15 31.16
C ASN A 361 19.30 -6.17 31.38
N LYS A 362 20.35 -6.14 30.54
CA LYS A 362 21.50 -7.07 30.56
C LYS A 362 21.14 -8.53 30.27
N ASP A 363 19.98 -8.82 29.70
CA ASP A 363 19.64 -10.14 29.17
C ASP A 363 20.21 -10.29 27.74
N LEU A 364 21.54 -10.41 27.68
CA LEU A 364 22.26 -10.48 26.42
C LEU A 364 21.91 -11.72 25.61
N LYS A 365 21.57 -12.85 26.27
CA LYS A 365 21.21 -14.09 25.56
C LYS A 365 19.93 -13.89 24.76
N ARG A 366 18.89 -13.33 25.39
CA ARG A 366 17.63 -12.98 24.71
C ARG A 366 17.86 -11.95 23.61
N ALA A 367 18.61 -10.89 23.90
CA ALA A 367 18.89 -9.83 22.94
C ALA A 367 19.54 -10.37 21.65
N HIS A 368 20.59 -11.19 21.76
CA HIS A 368 21.25 -11.81 20.61
C HIS A 368 20.33 -12.77 19.85
N HIS A 369 19.53 -13.57 20.57
CA HIS A 369 18.61 -14.53 19.96
C HIS A 369 17.57 -13.83 19.08
N ILE A 370 16.90 -12.80 19.61
CA ILE A 370 15.88 -12.05 18.87
C ILE A 370 16.54 -11.28 17.71
N PHE A 371 17.67 -10.60 17.97
CA PHE A 371 18.35 -9.78 16.97
C PHE A 371 18.77 -10.59 15.72
N LYS A 372 19.27 -11.81 15.91
CA LYS A 372 19.65 -12.71 14.81
C LYS A 372 18.45 -13.11 13.92
N ASN A 373 17.25 -13.12 14.47
CA ASN A 373 16.02 -13.51 13.79
C ASN A 373 15.24 -12.32 13.22
N LEU A 374 15.74 -11.08 13.37
CA LEU A 374 15.13 -9.91 12.75
C LEU A 374 15.29 -9.99 11.23
N ASP A 375 14.16 -9.94 10.52
CA ASP A 375 14.16 -9.86 9.07
C ASP A 375 14.47 -8.43 8.59
N THR A 376 15.70 -8.17 8.17
CA THR A 376 16.10 -6.88 7.61
C THR A 376 15.64 -6.68 6.17
N THR A 377 15.08 -7.73 5.54
CA THR A 377 14.47 -7.63 4.20
C THR A 377 13.11 -6.95 4.22
N VAL A 378 12.61 -6.56 5.40
CA VAL A 378 11.44 -5.67 5.56
C VAL A 378 11.54 -4.45 4.64
N SER A 379 12.76 -3.90 4.46
CA SER A 379 13.08 -2.85 3.48
C SER A 379 12.71 -3.13 2.02
N LYS A 380 12.75 -4.40 1.59
CA LYS A 380 12.45 -4.83 0.22
C LYS A 380 10.95 -4.88 -0.08
N TYR A 381 10.09 -4.87 0.94
CA TYR A 381 8.63 -4.93 0.78
C TYR A 381 7.98 -3.55 0.64
N GLY A 382 8.77 -2.49 0.49
CA GLY A 382 8.25 -1.19 0.08
C GLY A 382 7.40 -0.45 1.10
N ALA A 383 7.51 -0.80 2.37
CA ALA A 383 6.83 -0.04 3.41
C ALA A 383 7.51 1.32 3.62
N ALA A 384 6.69 2.36 3.81
CA ALA A 384 7.12 3.65 4.31
C ALA A 384 7.94 3.46 5.61
N TYR A 385 8.84 4.38 5.93
CA TYR A 385 9.69 4.36 7.14
C TYR A 385 10.79 3.29 7.24
N ASN A 386 10.84 2.28 6.37
CA ASN A 386 11.75 1.13 6.52
C ASN A 386 13.23 1.48 6.75
N ASP A 387 13.81 2.27 5.86
CA ASP A 387 15.24 2.63 5.93
C ASP A 387 15.57 3.46 7.17
N TYR A 388 14.59 4.18 7.72
CA TYR A 388 14.76 4.92 8.97
C TYR A 388 14.94 3.98 10.16
N TYR A 389 14.19 2.89 10.22
CA TYR A 389 14.34 1.89 11.29
C TYR A 389 15.65 1.09 11.20
N LEU A 390 16.23 0.97 10.01
CA LEU A 390 17.54 0.34 9.83
C LEU A 390 18.69 1.14 10.49
N ILE A 391 18.51 2.44 10.72
CA ILE A 391 19.43 3.23 11.56
C ILE A 391 19.43 2.68 12.99
N PHE A 392 18.26 2.40 13.57
CA PHE A 392 18.17 1.86 14.93
C PHE A 392 18.57 0.39 15.02
N TYR A 393 18.34 -0.38 13.96
CA TYR A 393 18.87 -1.74 13.84
C TYR A 393 20.41 -1.75 13.89
N THR A 394 21.06 -0.91 13.09
CA THR A 394 22.53 -0.83 13.05
C THR A 394 23.11 -0.28 14.36
N ILE A 395 22.44 0.67 15.02
CA ILE A 395 22.78 1.09 16.38
C ILE A 395 22.74 -0.11 17.34
N THR A 396 21.65 -0.88 17.32
CA THR A 396 21.49 -2.03 18.23
C THR A 396 22.55 -3.10 17.98
N GLY A 397 22.82 -3.41 16.71
CA GLY A 397 23.89 -4.33 16.31
C GLY A 397 25.28 -3.87 16.76
N TYR A 398 25.60 -2.58 16.64
CA TYR A 398 26.86 -2.01 17.11
C TYR A 398 27.11 -2.24 18.61
N HIS A 399 26.06 -2.16 19.42
CA HIS A 399 26.15 -2.38 20.87
C HIS A 399 26.13 -3.86 21.28
N LEU A 400 25.48 -4.72 20.47
CA LEU A 400 25.49 -6.17 20.69
C LEU A 400 26.74 -6.87 20.15
N ALA A 401 27.47 -6.23 19.23
CA ALA A 401 28.63 -6.83 18.58
C ALA A 401 29.62 -7.45 19.57
N THR A 402 29.98 -8.70 19.31
CA THR A 402 30.82 -9.53 20.20
C THR A 402 32.31 -9.27 20.02
N ASN A 403 32.69 -8.65 18.91
CA ASN A 403 34.07 -8.39 18.52
C ASN A 403 34.19 -7.10 17.69
N ASN A 404 35.42 -6.58 17.59
CA ASN A 404 35.68 -5.30 16.91
C ASN A 404 35.34 -5.33 15.40
N LYS A 405 35.47 -6.49 14.74
CA LYS A 405 35.16 -6.60 13.31
C LYS A 405 33.65 -6.45 13.06
N GLU A 406 32.84 -7.18 13.82
CA GLU A 406 31.37 -7.08 13.76
C GLU A 406 30.90 -5.66 14.13
N LYS A 407 31.49 -5.08 15.17
CA LYS A 407 31.20 -3.71 15.60
C LYS A 407 31.50 -2.68 14.49
N GLN A 408 32.62 -2.85 13.79
CA GLN A 408 32.99 -2.00 12.68
C GLN A 408 32.03 -2.15 11.48
N LEU A 409 31.57 -3.36 11.17
CA LEU A 409 30.56 -3.59 10.11
C LEU A 409 29.26 -2.83 10.39
N PHE A 410 28.72 -2.93 11.61
CA PHE A 410 27.51 -2.19 11.99
C PHE A 410 27.71 -0.67 11.96
N LYS A 411 28.90 -0.19 12.33
CA LYS A 411 29.25 1.23 12.23
C LYS A 411 29.26 1.70 10.77
N GLU A 412 29.84 0.92 9.85
CA GLU A 412 29.85 1.23 8.42
C GLU A 412 28.44 1.25 7.82
N GLU A 413 27.59 0.29 8.17
CA GLU A 413 26.18 0.27 7.76
C GLU A 413 25.40 1.47 8.32
N TYR A 414 25.58 1.78 9.60
CA TYR A 414 25.01 2.97 10.23
C TYR A 414 25.40 4.24 9.45
N THR A 415 26.69 4.42 9.18
CA THR A 415 27.21 5.57 8.42
C THR A 415 26.59 5.64 7.02
N LYS A 416 26.39 4.52 6.34
CA LYS A 416 25.73 4.46 5.03
C LYS A 416 24.30 4.99 5.10
N TYR A 417 23.49 4.51 6.05
CA TYR A 417 22.09 4.96 6.18
C TYR A 417 22.01 6.45 6.55
N VAL A 418 22.81 6.88 7.52
CA VAL A 418 22.82 8.27 8.00
C VAL A 418 23.29 9.25 6.92
N THR A 419 24.36 8.90 6.19
CA THR A 419 24.87 9.72 5.09
C THR A 419 23.84 9.85 3.97
N SER A 420 23.09 8.78 3.70
CA SER A 420 21.95 8.85 2.79
C SER A 420 20.91 9.86 3.31
N ALA A 421 20.51 9.79 4.57
CA ALA A 421 19.46 10.67 5.12
C ALA A 421 19.86 12.16 5.18
N LYS A 422 21.16 12.45 5.35
CA LYS A 422 21.72 13.80 5.55
C LYS A 422 21.18 14.50 6.80
N PHE A 423 20.76 13.76 7.82
CA PHE A 423 20.36 14.34 9.11
C PHE A 423 21.57 14.59 10.00
N LYS A 424 21.50 15.62 10.84
CA LYS A 424 22.60 16.02 11.73
C LYS A 424 22.54 15.33 13.09
N VAL A 425 21.34 14.94 13.54
CA VAL A 425 21.13 14.30 14.85
C VAL A 425 21.83 12.95 14.97
N PHE A 426 21.99 12.25 13.85
CA PHE A 426 22.65 10.96 13.78
C PHE A 426 24.14 11.19 13.52
N ASP A 427 24.91 11.32 14.58
CA ASP A 427 26.37 11.36 14.51
C ASP A 427 26.98 10.15 15.23
N GLU A 428 28.32 10.04 15.17
CA GLU A 428 29.03 8.96 15.85
C GLU A 428 28.78 8.98 17.37
N LEU A 429 28.66 10.18 17.97
CA LEU A 429 28.34 10.32 19.38
C LEU A 429 26.95 9.74 19.70
N TYR A 430 25.95 9.98 18.85
CA TYR A 430 24.61 9.44 18.99
C TYR A 430 24.62 7.91 18.98
N LEU A 431 25.36 7.31 18.04
CA LEU A 431 25.59 5.86 17.96
C LEU A 431 26.20 5.32 19.26
N GLU A 432 27.34 5.88 19.69
CA GLU A 432 28.11 5.36 20.82
C GLU A 432 27.41 5.53 22.18
N THR A 433 26.57 6.54 22.30
CA THR A 433 25.88 6.90 23.54
C THR A 433 24.41 6.51 23.54
N TYR A 434 23.93 5.74 22.56
CA TYR A 434 22.50 5.46 22.41
C TYR A 434 21.86 4.81 23.65
N PHE A 435 22.54 3.83 24.26
CA PHE A 435 22.05 3.14 25.45
C PHE A 435 22.63 3.66 26.76
N ARG A 436 23.37 4.79 26.77
CA ARG A 436 23.95 5.32 28.02
C ARG A 436 22.86 5.95 28.87
#